data_AF-A0A3Q9G6P9-F1
#
_entry.id   AF-A0A3Q9G6P9-F1
#
_cell.length_a   1.000
_cell.length_b   1.000
_cell.length_c   1.000
_cell.angle_alpha   90.00
_cell.angle_beta   90.00
_cell.angle_gamma   90.00
#
_symmetry.space_group_name_H-M   'P 1'
#
loop_
_entity.id
_entity.type
_entity.pdbx_description
1 polymer ?
#
loop_
_entity_poly.entity_id
_entity_poly.type
_entity_poly.pdbx_seq_one_letter_code
_entity_poly.pdbx_strand_id
1 'polypeptide(L)'
;MNAEDEVENLSTAYIKEKQNNELALARYQSKIEQSEQRYKMELLALEQNYQATGLLQAQNLLMSLQFSTGSSEIKSHYEEQIASLASIVQQSPNLSVDLSGYTDKQGSEALNQALSLARINAVKNALIDQGVKADRIHLFAFGEQESVVASTDKEVSFYDRRVVIKLKNTAMSNEVSNQAESQTAKNF
;
A
#
# COMPACT_ATOMS: atom_id res chain seq x y z
N MET A 1 -54.83 -60.86 -7.43
CA MET A 1 -54.11 -59.63 -7.79
C MET A 1 -53.66 -59.82 -9.22
N ASN A 2 -54.09 -58.97 -10.14
CA ASN A 2 -53.78 -59.15 -11.57
C ASN A 2 -52.37 -58.64 -11.85
N ALA A 3 -51.69 -59.25 -12.83
CA ALA A 3 -50.33 -58.87 -13.21
C ALA A 3 -50.23 -57.40 -13.69
N GLU A 4 -51.33 -56.83 -14.21
CA GLU A 4 -51.41 -55.42 -14.58
C GLU A 4 -51.33 -54.47 -13.37
N ASP A 5 -51.97 -54.82 -12.24
CA ASP A 5 -51.93 -54.01 -11.01
C ASP A 5 -50.50 -53.97 -10.41
N GLU A 6 -49.75 -55.06 -10.55
CA GLU A 6 -48.38 -55.15 -10.05
C GLU A 6 -47.40 -54.32 -10.91
N VAL A 7 -47.58 -54.35 -12.24
CA VAL A 7 -46.80 -53.53 -13.18
C VAL A 7 -47.06 -52.04 -12.98
N GLU A 8 -48.31 -51.64 -12.74
CA GLU A 8 -48.67 -50.24 -12.49
C GLU A 8 -48.08 -49.72 -11.16
N ASN A 9 -48.10 -50.54 -10.11
CA ASN A 9 -47.48 -50.22 -8.83
C ASN A 9 -45.94 -50.09 -8.93
N LEU A 10 -45.27 -51.01 -9.65
CA LEU A 10 -43.83 -50.95 -9.88
C LEU A 10 -43.43 -49.71 -10.70
N SER A 11 -44.19 -49.36 -11.74
CA SER A 11 -43.98 -48.16 -12.54
C SER A 11 -44.09 -46.88 -11.70
N THR A 12 -45.12 -46.81 -10.85
CA THR A 12 -45.34 -45.67 -9.94
C THR A 12 -44.21 -45.53 -8.91
N ALA A 13 -43.75 -46.65 -8.34
CA ALA A 13 -42.64 -46.67 -7.39
C ALA A 13 -41.33 -46.21 -8.05
N TYR A 14 -41.04 -46.69 -9.26
CA TYR A 14 -39.87 -46.28 -10.04
C TYR A 14 -39.87 -44.78 -10.36
N ILE A 15 -41.00 -44.23 -10.80
CA ILE A 15 -41.12 -42.78 -11.09
C ILE A 15 -40.87 -41.96 -9.82
N LYS A 16 -41.43 -42.37 -8.68
CA LYS A 16 -41.24 -41.69 -7.39
C LYS A 16 -39.78 -41.73 -6.93
N GLU A 17 -39.12 -42.88 -7.06
CA GLU A 17 -37.70 -43.03 -6.73
C GLU A 17 -36.82 -42.18 -7.65
N LYS A 18 -37.10 -42.17 -8.96
CA LYS A 18 -36.41 -41.33 -9.93
C LYS A 18 -36.54 -39.84 -9.58
N GLN A 19 -37.75 -39.37 -9.28
CA GLN A 19 -38.00 -37.99 -8.86
C GLN A 19 -37.26 -37.63 -7.56
N ASN A 20 -37.23 -38.55 -6.59
CA ASN A 20 -36.48 -38.35 -5.34
C ASN A 20 -34.97 -38.23 -5.59
N ASN A 21 -34.42 -39.06 -6.49
CA ASN A 21 -33.01 -39.02 -6.86
C ASN A 21 -32.67 -37.73 -7.63
N GLU A 22 -33.53 -37.28 -8.55
CA GLU A 22 -33.37 -35.99 -9.25
C GLU A 22 -33.39 -34.81 -8.28
N LEU A 23 -34.31 -34.82 -7.30
CA LEU A 23 -34.35 -33.80 -6.25
C LEU A 23 -33.11 -33.84 -5.35
N ALA A 24 -32.60 -35.03 -5.03
CA ALA A 24 -31.36 -35.18 -4.27
C ALA A 24 -30.16 -34.61 -5.04
N LEU A 25 -30.03 -34.94 -6.33
CA LEU A 25 -29.00 -34.39 -7.21
C LEU A 25 -29.05 -32.86 -7.28
N ALA A 26 -30.24 -32.27 -7.47
CA ALA A 26 -30.41 -30.82 -7.49
C ALA A 26 -29.99 -30.17 -6.16
N ARG A 27 -30.30 -30.81 -5.01
CA ARG A 27 -29.84 -30.34 -3.69
C ARG A 27 -28.33 -30.42 -3.54
N TYR A 28 -27.70 -31.46 -4.05
CA TYR A 28 -26.23 -31.58 -4.02
C TYR A 28 -25.56 -30.52 -4.89
N GLN A 29 -26.08 -30.29 -6.10
CA GLN A 29 -25.58 -29.25 -7.00
C GLN A 29 -25.69 -27.86 -6.36
N SER A 30 -26.85 -27.52 -5.78
CA SER A 30 -27.03 -26.24 -5.09
C SER A 30 -26.09 -26.08 -3.89
N LYS A 31 -25.82 -27.16 -3.14
CA LYS A 31 -24.83 -27.14 -2.05
C LYS A 31 -23.41 -26.88 -2.56
N ILE A 32 -23.02 -27.52 -3.67
CA ILE A 32 -21.71 -27.32 -4.30
C ILE A 32 -21.58 -25.88 -4.76
N GLU A 33 -22.55 -25.34 -5.51
CA GLU A 33 -22.53 -23.94 -5.96
C GLU A 33 -22.42 -22.95 -4.79
N GLN A 34 -23.19 -23.14 -3.72
CA GLN A 34 -23.09 -22.31 -2.52
C GLN A 34 -21.72 -22.42 -1.83
N SER A 35 -21.12 -23.62 -1.83
CA SER A 35 -19.77 -23.80 -1.28
C SER A 35 -18.71 -23.10 -2.14
N GLU A 36 -18.83 -23.18 -3.47
CA GLU A 36 -17.94 -22.48 -4.40
C GLU A 36 -18.07 -20.97 -4.29
N GLN A 37 -19.30 -20.45 -4.18
CA GLN A 37 -19.53 -19.03 -3.96
C GLN A 37 -18.93 -18.55 -2.64
N ARG A 38 -19.10 -19.32 -1.56
CA ARG A 38 -18.46 -19.01 -0.26
C ARG A 38 -16.95 -18.99 -0.36
N TYR A 39 -16.35 -20.00 -1.00
CA TYR A 39 -14.92 -20.07 -1.21
C TYR A 39 -14.39 -18.88 -2.03
N LYS A 40 -15.08 -18.50 -3.11
CA LYS A 40 -14.72 -17.33 -3.92
C LYS A 40 -14.78 -16.03 -3.12
N MET A 41 -15.81 -15.86 -2.29
CA MET A 41 -15.95 -14.69 -1.42
C MET A 41 -14.84 -14.63 -0.35
N GLU A 42 -14.50 -15.77 0.23
CA GLU A 42 -13.42 -15.87 1.22
C GLU A 42 -12.05 -15.56 0.60
N LEU A 43 -11.78 -16.08 -0.61
CA LEU A 43 -10.57 -15.78 -1.36
C LEU A 43 -10.45 -14.28 -1.68
N LEU A 44 -11.55 -13.66 -2.11
CA LEU A 44 -11.59 -12.22 -2.38
C LEU A 44 -11.33 -11.39 -1.11
N ALA A 45 -11.95 -11.77 0.01
CA ALA A 45 -11.73 -11.08 1.28
C ALA A 45 -10.28 -11.23 1.78
N LEU A 46 -9.68 -12.40 1.58
CA LEU A 46 -8.28 -12.66 1.91
C LEU A 46 -7.34 -11.80 1.04
N GLU A 47 -7.60 -11.73 -0.26
CA GLU A 47 -6.82 -10.88 -1.18
C GLU A 47 -6.90 -9.40 -0.77
N GLN A 48 -8.10 -8.91 -0.46
CA GLN A 48 -8.29 -7.56 0.06
C GLN A 48 -7.53 -7.33 1.37
N ASN A 49 -7.53 -8.32 2.27
CA ASN A 49 -6.80 -8.24 3.54
C ASN A 49 -5.28 -8.16 3.31
N TYR A 50 -4.73 -9.00 2.42
CA TYR A 50 -3.31 -8.93 2.08
C TYR A 50 -2.92 -7.59 1.45
N GLN A 51 -3.76 -7.07 0.56
CA GLN A 51 -3.55 -5.74 -0.03
C GLN A 51 -3.59 -4.64 1.04
N ALA A 52 -4.58 -4.66 1.94
CA ALA A 52 -4.70 -3.70 3.02
C ALA A 52 -3.53 -3.78 4.02
N THR A 53 -3.07 -4.99 4.34
CA THR A 53 -1.97 -5.19 5.29
C THR A 53 -0.63 -4.75 4.69
N GLY A 54 -0.32 -5.12 3.44
CA GLY A 54 0.87 -4.65 2.74
C GLY A 54 0.90 -3.12 2.60
N LEU A 55 -0.28 -2.52 2.43
CA LEU A 55 -0.46 -1.08 2.38
C LEU A 55 -0.18 -0.36 3.71
N LEU A 56 -0.64 -0.90 4.83
CA LEU A 56 -0.32 -0.35 6.15
C LEU A 56 1.18 -0.44 6.47
N GLN A 57 1.84 -1.52 6.03
CA GLN A 57 3.30 -1.63 6.15
C GLN A 57 4.03 -0.62 5.28
N ALA A 58 3.61 -0.42 4.03
CA ALA A 58 4.20 0.58 3.14
C ALA A 58 4.02 2.01 3.69
N GLN A 59 2.83 2.39 4.15
CA GLN A 59 2.58 3.73 4.72
C GLN A 59 3.44 4.04 5.96
N ASN A 60 3.83 3.02 6.71
CA ASN A 60 4.68 3.13 7.89
C ASN A 60 6.18 2.97 7.58
N LEU A 61 6.55 2.72 6.33
CA LEU A 61 7.95 2.63 5.95
C LEU A 61 8.57 4.03 5.97
N LEU A 62 9.30 4.30 7.04
CA LEU A 62 10.04 5.52 7.29
C LEU A 62 11.53 5.18 7.29
N MET A 63 12.26 5.69 6.30
CA MET A 63 13.71 5.55 6.21
C MET A 63 14.36 6.92 6.42
N SER A 64 15.55 6.96 7.04
CA SER A 64 16.27 8.21 7.31
C SER A 64 17.73 8.08 6.90
N LEU A 65 18.18 8.92 5.96
CA LEU A 65 19.56 8.97 5.47
C LEU A 65 20.27 10.13 6.13
N GLN A 66 21.43 9.87 6.74
CA GLN A 66 22.21 10.86 7.47
C GLN A 66 23.35 11.41 6.61
N PHE A 67 23.59 12.71 6.73
CA PHE A 67 24.56 13.44 5.92
C PHE A 67 25.65 14.09 6.79
N SER A 68 26.85 14.16 6.21
CA SER A 68 27.95 14.95 6.78
C SER A 68 27.65 16.46 6.68
N THR A 69 28.27 17.25 7.54
CA THR A 69 28.14 18.72 7.56
C THR A 69 28.50 19.31 6.20
N GLY A 70 27.67 20.23 5.71
CA GLY A 70 27.88 20.90 4.41
C GLY A 70 27.82 20.00 3.18
N SER A 71 27.53 18.69 3.32
CA SER A 71 27.52 17.74 2.21
C SER A 71 26.10 17.26 1.87
N SER A 72 25.90 16.99 0.58
CA SER A 72 24.74 16.30 0.00
C SER A 72 25.09 14.94 -0.59
N GLU A 73 26.31 14.45 -0.33
CA GLU A 73 26.78 13.15 -0.80
C GLU A 73 26.13 12.02 -0.01
N ILE A 74 25.57 11.04 -0.72
CA ILE A 74 25.01 9.82 -0.14
C ILE A 74 26.16 8.86 0.14
N LYS A 75 26.24 8.35 1.37
CA LYS A 75 27.24 7.35 1.73
C LYS A 75 26.88 5.99 1.11
N SER A 76 27.89 5.27 0.63
CA SER A 76 27.72 3.99 -0.09
C SER A 76 26.95 2.92 0.68
N HIS A 77 27.00 2.91 2.02
CA HIS A 77 26.22 1.95 2.83
C HIS A 77 24.69 2.14 2.72
N TYR A 78 24.21 3.25 2.14
CA TYR A 78 22.80 3.45 1.85
C TYR A 78 22.37 2.89 0.48
N GLU A 79 23.31 2.53 -0.41
CA GLU A 79 23.00 2.10 -1.78
C GLU A 79 22.06 0.88 -1.80
N GLU A 80 22.35 -0.14 -0.99
CA GLU A 80 21.51 -1.35 -0.91
C GLU A 80 20.10 -1.05 -0.38
N GLN A 81 19.99 -0.13 0.59
CA GLN A 81 18.70 0.26 1.16
C GLN A 81 17.89 1.08 0.15
N ILE A 82 18.53 1.99 -0.60
CA ILE A 82 17.90 2.77 -1.67
C ILE A 82 17.43 1.84 -2.80
N ALA A 83 18.25 0.87 -3.21
CA ALA A 83 17.88 -0.10 -4.23
C ALA A 83 16.69 -0.98 -3.79
N SER A 84 16.69 -1.42 -2.53
CA SER A 84 15.58 -2.19 -1.96
C SER A 84 14.28 -1.37 -1.94
N LEU A 85 14.35 -0.11 -1.51
CA LEU A 85 13.22 0.80 -1.54
C LEU A 85 12.70 1.03 -2.96
N ALA A 86 13.60 1.28 -3.92
CA ALA A 86 13.26 1.49 -5.32
C ALA A 86 12.54 0.26 -5.90
N SER A 87 12.96 -0.95 -5.54
CA SER A 87 12.30 -2.20 -5.96
C SER A 87 10.86 -2.29 -5.45
N ILE A 88 10.61 -1.97 -4.18
CA ILE A 88 9.26 -1.95 -3.59
C ILE A 88 8.35 -0.96 -4.33
N VAL A 89 8.85 0.24 -4.60
CA VAL A 89 8.10 1.29 -5.32
C VAL A 89 7.80 0.84 -6.76
N GLN A 90 8.75 0.21 -7.45
CA GLN A 90 8.53 -0.29 -8.81
C GLN A 90 7.50 -1.41 -8.89
N GLN A 91 7.51 -2.34 -7.93
CA GLN A 91 6.55 -3.45 -7.88
C GLN A 91 5.13 -3.01 -7.49
N SER A 92 4.99 -1.82 -6.91
CA SER A 92 3.71 -1.32 -6.40
C SER A 92 3.31 -0.01 -7.10
N PRO A 93 2.56 -0.05 -8.21
CA PRO A 93 2.24 1.14 -9.01
C PRO A 93 1.58 2.28 -8.25
N ASN A 94 0.82 1.96 -7.20
CA ASN A 94 0.07 2.94 -6.42
C ASN A 94 0.93 3.68 -5.37
N LEU A 95 2.19 3.28 -5.18
CA LEU A 95 3.08 3.95 -4.21
C LEU A 95 3.74 5.20 -4.81
N SER A 96 4.00 6.19 -3.97
CA SER A 96 4.87 7.34 -4.26
C SER A 96 5.83 7.54 -3.10
N VAL A 97 6.88 8.31 -3.34
CA VAL A 97 7.94 8.60 -2.38
C VAL A 97 7.91 10.08 -2.03
N ASP A 98 7.80 10.39 -0.75
CA ASP A 98 7.95 11.74 -0.24
C ASP A 98 9.34 11.86 0.41
N LEU A 99 10.14 12.82 -0.05
CA LEU A 99 11.48 13.10 0.44
C LEU A 99 11.49 14.42 1.20
N SER A 100 11.82 14.36 2.48
CA SER A 100 11.88 15.53 3.36
C SER A 100 13.31 15.78 3.82
N GLY A 101 13.88 16.93 3.43
CA GLY A 101 15.26 17.30 3.70
C GLY A 101 15.40 18.29 4.84
N TYR A 102 16.35 18.02 5.73
CA TYR A 102 16.64 18.85 6.90
C TYR A 102 18.14 19.14 7.03
N THR A 103 18.46 20.25 7.68
CA THR A 103 19.82 20.66 8.07
C THR A 103 19.87 21.00 9.55
N ASP A 104 21.09 21.08 10.10
CA ASP A 104 21.27 21.71 11.40
C ASP A 104 21.17 23.24 11.28
N LYS A 105 21.13 23.94 12.41
CA LYS A 105 20.99 25.41 12.49
C LYS A 105 22.29 26.17 12.23
N GLN A 106 23.31 25.51 11.67
CA GLN A 106 24.60 26.14 11.41
C GLN A 106 24.57 26.85 10.06
N GLY A 107 24.94 28.13 10.04
CA GLY A 107 24.95 28.94 8.82
C GLY A 107 23.70 29.79 8.67
N SER A 108 23.49 30.35 7.48
CA SER A 108 22.31 31.15 7.18
C SER A 108 21.15 30.27 6.71
N GLU A 109 19.92 30.66 7.02
CA GLU A 109 18.69 30.00 6.55
C GLU A 109 18.70 29.72 5.03
N ALA A 110 19.14 30.68 4.21
CA ALA A 110 19.22 30.50 2.76
C ALA A 110 20.17 29.36 2.32
N LEU A 111 21.32 29.23 2.99
CA LEU A 111 22.27 28.14 2.75
C LEU A 111 21.70 26.80 3.21
N ASN A 112 21.02 26.79 4.35
CA ASN A 112 20.38 25.60 4.91
C ASN A 112 19.22 25.11 4.03
N GLN A 113 18.43 26.04 3.49
CA GLN A 113 17.39 25.74 2.52
C GLN A 113 17.99 25.12 1.24
N ALA A 114 19.02 25.75 0.67
CA ALA A 114 19.70 25.23 -0.51
C ALA A 114 20.34 23.84 -0.27
N LEU A 115 20.95 23.63 0.89
CA LEU A 115 21.58 22.36 1.25
C LEU A 115 20.54 21.24 1.46
N SER A 116 19.42 21.54 2.13
CA SER A 116 18.32 20.57 2.28
C SER A 116 17.76 20.15 0.92
N LEU A 117 17.59 21.10 -0.01
CA LEU A 117 17.17 20.85 -1.38
C LEU A 117 18.20 20.02 -2.16
N ALA A 118 19.49 20.31 -2.01
CA ALA A 118 20.55 19.53 -2.65
C ALA A 118 20.55 18.07 -2.18
N ARG A 119 20.36 17.82 -0.88
CA ARG A 119 20.27 16.47 -0.31
C ARG A 119 19.09 15.67 -0.85
N ILE A 120 17.89 16.24 -0.86
CA ILE A 120 16.72 15.52 -1.38
C ILE A 120 16.81 15.28 -2.89
N ASN A 121 17.47 16.18 -3.64
CA ASN A 121 17.75 15.96 -5.05
C ASN A 121 18.76 14.83 -5.27
N ALA A 122 19.80 14.72 -4.44
CA ALA A 122 20.74 13.60 -4.50
C ALA A 122 20.00 12.26 -4.29
N VAL A 123 19.12 12.18 -3.29
CA VAL A 123 18.32 10.98 -3.00
C VAL A 123 17.33 10.69 -4.13
N LYS A 124 16.68 11.73 -4.68
CA LYS A 124 15.80 11.59 -5.84
C LYS A 124 16.54 10.99 -7.03
N ASN A 125 17.71 11.52 -7.36
CA ASN A 125 18.51 11.03 -8.48
C ASN A 125 18.92 9.58 -8.26
N ALA A 126 19.38 9.22 -7.05
CA ALA A 126 19.69 7.84 -6.71
C ALA A 126 18.47 6.90 -6.87
N LEU A 127 17.26 7.33 -6.52
CA LEU A 127 16.04 6.53 -6.75
C LEU A 127 15.67 6.42 -8.23
N ILE A 128 15.86 7.50 -9.01
CA ILE A 128 15.63 7.50 -10.46
C ILE A 128 16.61 6.56 -11.17
N ASP A 129 17.88 6.58 -10.77
CA ASP A 129 18.92 5.69 -11.30
C ASP A 129 18.59 4.21 -11.04
N GLN A 130 17.84 3.93 -9.97
CA GLN A 130 17.32 2.60 -9.64
C GLN A 130 15.99 2.27 -10.34
N GLY A 131 15.45 3.15 -11.19
CA GLY A 131 14.26 2.91 -12.01
C GLY A 131 12.95 3.51 -11.47
N VAL A 132 12.97 4.28 -10.38
CA VAL A 132 11.77 4.97 -9.91
C VAL A 132 11.46 6.16 -10.82
N LYS A 133 10.24 6.22 -11.35
CA LYS A 133 9.82 7.35 -12.20
C LYS A 133 9.77 8.65 -11.40
N ALA A 134 10.25 9.74 -12.00
CA ALA A 134 10.39 11.03 -11.33
C ALA A 134 9.06 11.67 -10.89
N ASP A 135 7.96 11.36 -11.57
CA ASP A 135 6.59 11.80 -11.25
C ASP A 135 6.05 11.17 -9.95
N ARG A 136 6.68 10.07 -9.48
CA ARG A 136 6.33 9.38 -8.24
C ARG A 136 7.15 9.85 -7.04
N ILE A 137 8.02 10.85 -7.20
CA ILE A 137 8.91 11.36 -6.14
C ILE A 137 8.59 12.83 -5.86
N HIS A 138 8.13 13.12 -4.65
CA HIS A 138 7.83 14.46 -4.18
C HIS A 138 8.92 14.97 -3.24
N LEU A 139 9.25 16.25 -3.35
CA LEU A 139 10.37 16.87 -2.65
C LEU A 139 9.88 17.96 -1.69
N PHE A 140 10.34 17.90 -0.45
CA PHE A 140 10.07 18.87 0.59
C PHE A 140 11.38 19.31 1.24
N ALA A 141 11.82 20.54 0.96
CA ALA A 141 13.02 21.12 1.54
C ALA A 141 12.63 22.01 2.72
N PHE A 142 12.97 21.60 3.94
CA PHE A 142 12.61 22.31 5.17
C PHE A 142 13.74 23.15 5.75
N GLY A 143 14.97 23.03 5.22
CA GLY A 143 16.14 23.68 5.79
C GLY A 143 16.31 23.32 7.26
N GLU A 144 16.39 24.33 8.12
CA GLU A 144 16.57 24.20 9.57
C GLU A 144 15.25 24.31 10.37
N GLN A 145 14.10 24.50 9.70
CA GLN A 145 12.84 24.90 10.35
C GLN A 145 12.15 23.81 11.18
N GLU A 146 12.63 22.56 11.12
CA GLU A 146 12.06 21.37 11.78
C GLU A 146 13.17 20.56 12.49
N SER A 147 13.99 21.25 13.27
CA SER A 147 15.01 20.63 14.12
C SER A 147 14.35 19.72 15.15
N VAL A 148 14.77 18.46 15.19
CA VAL A 148 14.24 17.43 16.12
C VAL A 148 14.69 17.69 17.54
N VAL A 149 15.76 18.47 17.70
CA VAL A 149 16.29 18.85 19.01
C VAL A 149 15.77 20.26 19.35
N ALA A 150 14.81 20.32 20.27
CA ALA A 150 14.21 21.55 20.75
C ALA A 150 15.15 22.42 21.61
N SER A 151 16.39 22.00 21.86
CA SER A 151 17.31 22.74 22.73
C SER A 151 17.83 24.01 22.06
N THR A 152 17.80 25.10 22.81
CA THR A 152 18.33 26.42 22.45
C THR A 152 19.85 26.47 22.40
N ASP A 153 20.53 25.45 22.91
CA ASP A 153 21.98 25.34 22.87
C ASP A 153 22.45 24.87 21.50
N LYS A 154 23.55 25.45 21.03
CA LYS A 154 24.27 25.17 19.76
C LYS A 154 24.86 23.76 19.72
N GLU A 155 24.14 22.75 20.20
CA GLU A 155 24.52 21.37 19.98
C GLU A 155 24.25 21.03 18.52
N VAL A 156 25.32 20.71 17.82
CA VAL A 156 25.31 20.24 16.44
C VAL A 156 24.59 18.89 16.40
N SER A 157 23.27 18.93 16.22
CA SER A 157 22.47 17.71 16.13
C SER A 157 22.79 16.99 14.83
N PHE A 158 23.63 15.94 14.93
CA PHE A 158 23.86 15.02 13.81
C PHE A 158 22.54 14.49 13.25
N TYR A 159 21.55 14.30 14.12
CA TYR A 159 20.22 13.81 13.79
C TYR A 159 19.42 14.75 12.86
N ASP A 160 19.75 16.04 12.82
CA ASP A 160 19.06 17.03 11.98
C ASP A 160 19.58 17.07 10.54
N ARG A 161 20.77 16.52 10.28
CA ARG A 161 21.32 16.43 8.93
C ARG A 161 20.82 15.19 8.22
N ARG A 162 19.54 15.17 7.88
CA ARG A 162 18.90 13.98 7.32
C ARG A 162 18.00 14.25 6.13
N VAL A 163 17.80 13.21 5.33
CA VAL A 163 16.65 13.09 4.44
C VAL A 163 15.78 11.97 4.96
N VAL A 164 14.53 12.30 5.26
CA VAL A 164 13.49 11.34 5.62
C VAL A 164 12.77 10.92 4.35
N ILE A 165 12.63 9.62 4.17
CA ILE A 165 11.91 9.01 3.06
C ILE A 165 10.67 8.35 3.61
N LYS A 166 9.51 8.72 3.06
CA LYS A 166 8.22 8.13 3.42
C LYS A 166 7.54 7.60 2.16
N LEU A 167 7.05 6.36 2.23
CA LEU A 167 6.18 5.83 1.18
C LEU A 167 4.74 6.25 1.43
N LYS A 168 4.06 6.68 0.37
CA LYS A 168 2.66 7.08 0.37
C LYS A 168 1.90 6.25 -0.65
N ASN A 169 0.68 5.82 -0.33
CA ASN A 169 -0.21 5.22 -1.31
C ASN A 169 -1.14 6.28 -1.90
N THR A 170 -1.09 6.42 -3.23
CA THR A 170 -1.90 7.37 -4.01
C THR A 170 -3.32 6.86 -4.29
N ALA A 171 -3.57 5.54 -4.19
CA ALA A 171 -4.91 4.97 -4.37
C ALA A 171 -5.87 5.39 -3.24
N MET A 172 -5.40 5.44 -2.00
CA MET A 172 -6.24 5.83 -0.85
C MET A 172 -6.48 7.35 -0.73
N SER A 173 -5.56 8.20 -1.19
CA SER A 173 -5.80 9.67 -1.16
C SER A 173 -7.00 10.07 -2.03
N ASN A 174 -7.27 9.30 -3.08
CA ASN A 174 -8.43 9.53 -3.95
C ASN A 174 -9.73 8.99 -3.33
N GLU A 175 -9.69 7.87 -2.60
CA GLU A 175 -10.87 7.33 -1.91
C GLU A 175 -11.31 8.20 -0.73
N VAL A 176 -10.38 8.76 0.05
CA VAL A 176 -10.69 9.69 1.15
C VAL A 176 -11.27 11.01 0.63
N SER A 177 -10.75 11.53 -0.50
CA SER A 177 -11.27 12.76 -1.12
C SER A 177 -12.68 12.57 -1.70
N ASN A 178 -12.94 11.42 -2.34
CA ASN A 178 -14.26 11.10 -2.88
C ASN A 178 -15.33 10.87 -1.79
N GLN A 179 -14.96 10.38 -0.61
CA GLN A 179 -15.90 10.26 0.52
C GLN A 179 -16.23 11.61 1.18
N ALA A 180 -15.30 12.57 1.20
CA ALA A 180 -15.52 13.91 1.74
C ALA A 180 -16.47 14.76 0.86
N GLU A 181 -16.36 14.65 -0.46
CA GLU A 181 -17.24 15.35 -1.41
C GLU A 181 -18.67 14.79 -1.42
N SER A 182 -18.82 13.46 -1.27
CA SER A 182 -20.15 12.81 -1.23
C SER A 182 -20.92 13.09 0.08
N GLN A 183 -20.23 13.48 1.16
CA GLN A 183 -20.87 13.94 2.40
C GLN A 183 -21.30 15.41 2.35
N THR A 184 -20.63 16.24 1.54
CA THR A 184 -21.01 17.66 1.39
C THR A 184 -22.20 17.80 0.43
N ALA A 185 -22.33 16.94 -0.58
CA ALA A 185 -23.45 16.92 -1.52
C ALA A 185 -24.77 16.34 -0.96
N LYS A 186 -24.75 15.73 0.25
CA LYS A 186 -25.97 15.23 0.93
C LYS A 186 -26.51 16.16 2.02
N ASN A 187 -25.82 17.27 2.28
CA ASN A 187 -26.20 18.26 3.30
C ASN A 187 -26.72 19.58 2.71
N PHE A 188 -27.11 19.59 1.42
CA PHE A 188 -27.85 20.67 0.77
C PHE A 188 -29.13 20.13 0.13
#